data_AF-A0A6B3CW39-F1
#
_entry.id   AF-A0A6B3CW39-F1
#
_cell.length_a   1.000
_cell.length_b   1.000
_cell.length_c   1.000
_cell.angle_alpha   90.00
_cell.angle_beta   90.00
_cell.angle_gamma   90.00
#
_symmetry.space_group_name_H-M   'P 1'
#
loop_
_entity.id
_entity.type
_entity.pdbx_description
1 polymer ?
#
loop_
_entity_poly.entity_id
_entity_poly.type
_entity_poly.pdbx_seq_one_letter_code
_entity_poly.pdbx_strand_id
1 'polypeptide(L)'
;MSVDPCYLSPPDELAVRVEAELDRVERWTASQPDRFPLDPHGIWEQMPAWRSSAARFLTDYGEDRRNATGHYMRASLPRLPFADGTFSLALSGFLLFTYPDRFDEEFHLRALTELLRVATDVRLHPLNDSSGSPYRHLDGLLARLRPQGVTGELLPVAGRSDRRDDLTLRLTRS
;
A
#
# COMPACT_ATOMS: atom_id res chain seq x y z
N MET A 1 11.86 0.54 7.42
CA MET A 1 11.94 -0.79 6.78
C MET A 1 10.72 -0.98 5.89
N SER A 2 10.90 -1.56 4.72
CA SER A 2 9.85 -1.85 3.73
C SER A 2 9.99 -3.30 3.26
N VAL A 3 8.86 -3.93 2.93
CA VAL A 3 8.82 -5.30 2.41
C VAL A 3 8.06 -5.37 1.09
N ASP A 4 8.62 -6.08 0.13
CA ASP A 4 7.98 -6.35 -1.16
C ASP A 4 8.61 -7.61 -1.79
N PRO A 5 7.83 -8.49 -2.46
CA PRO A 5 8.37 -9.63 -3.20
C PRO A 5 9.46 -9.27 -4.22
N CYS A 6 9.45 -8.03 -4.73
CA CYS A 6 10.32 -7.52 -5.77
C CYS A 6 11.67 -6.99 -5.24
N TYR A 7 11.85 -6.83 -3.92
CA TYR A 7 13.11 -6.32 -3.33
C TYR A 7 14.31 -7.28 -3.43
N LEU A 8 14.26 -8.25 -4.34
CA LEU A 8 15.41 -9.05 -4.79
C LEU A 8 16.04 -8.51 -6.09
N SER A 9 15.32 -7.63 -6.79
CA SER A 9 15.71 -7.18 -8.14
C SER A 9 16.96 -6.29 -8.08
N PRO A 10 17.89 -6.39 -9.05
CA PRO A 10 18.95 -5.39 -9.20
C PRO A 10 18.37 -3.97 -9.31
N PRO A 11 19.04 -2.93 -8.76
CA PRO A 11 18.54 -1.56 -8.82
C PRO A 11 18.19 -1.08 -10.23
N ASP A 12 19.01 -1.41 -11.22
CA ASP A 12 18.79 -1.00 -12.61
C ASP A 12 17.54 -1.66 -13.22
N GLU A 13 17.30 -2.95 -12.92
CA GLU A 13 16.10 -3.65 -13.37
C GLU A 13 14.84 -3.10 -12.69
N LEU A 14 14.93 -2.80 -11.39
CA LEU A 14 13.83 -2.20 -10.65
C LEU A 14 13.51 -0.79 -11.17
N ALA A 15 14.53 -0.01 -11.54
CA ALA A 15 14.35 1.31 -12.13
C ALA A 15 13.57 1.25 -13.45
N VAL A 16 13.93 0.34 -14.36
CA VAL A 16 13.20 0.11 -15.62
C VAL A 16 11.74 -0.25 -15.34
N ARG A 17 11.48 -1.11 -14.36
CA ARG A 17 10.12 -1.50 -13.99
C ARG A 17 9.32 -0.34 -13.42
N VAL A 18 9.91 0.43 -12.50
CA VAL A 18 9.27 1.61 -11.89
C VAL A 18 8.89 2.63 -12.96
N GLU A 19 9.78 2.91 -13.91
CA GLU A 19 9.48 3.84 -15.01
C GLU A 19 8.31 3.33 -15.87
N ALA A 20 8.33 2.04 -16.23
CA ALA A 20 7.23 1.44 -16.98
C ALA A 20 5.88 1.46 -16.23
N GLU A 21 5.88 1.35 -14.90
CA GLU A 21 4.68 1.52 -14.09
C GLU A 21 4.21 2.98 -14.04
N LEU A 22 5.11 3.95 -13.90
CA LEU A 22 4.77 5.37 -13.94
C LEU A 22 4.12 5.76 -15.27
N ASP A 23 4.66 5.29 -16.38
CA ASP A 23 4.08 5.49 -17.72
C ASP A 23 2.71 4.80 -17.88
N ARG A 24 2.50 3.66 -17.22
CA ARG A 24 1.19 3.00 -17.15
C ARG A 24 0.20 3.85 -16.35
N VAL A 25 0.60 4.34 -15.18
CA VAL A 25 -0.23 5.19 -14.32
C VAL A 25 -0.61 6.47 -15.05
N GLU A 26 0.34 7.12 -15.73
CA GLU A 26 0.09 8.36 -16.47
C GLU A 26 -0.95 8.19 -17.58
N ARG A 27 -0.83 7.13 -18.38
CA ARG A 27 -1.85 6.81 -19.40
C ARG A 27 -3.20 6.45 -18.77
N TRP A 28 -3.18 5.72 -17.67
CA TRP A 28 -4.40 5.29 -16.98
C TRP A 28 -5.15 6.48 -16.37
N THR A 29 -4.46 7.43 -15.73
CA THR A 29 -5.08 8.63 -15.15
C THR A 29 -5.55 9.60 -16.24
N ALA A 30 -4.77 9.79 -17.31
CA ALA A 30 -5.17 10.60 -18.47
C ALA A 30 -6.46 10.09 -19.16
N SER A 31 -6.73 8.78 -19.09
CA SER A 31 -7.96 8.19 -19.64
C SER A 31 -9.22 8.43 -18.79
N GLN A 32 -9.10 9.03 -17.60
CA GLN A 32 -10.18 9.22 -16.62
C GLN A 32 -10.13 10.63 -15.99
N PRO A 33 -10.25 11.71 -16.77
CA PRO A 33 -10.07 13.09 -16.29
C PRO A 33 -11.11 13.50 -15.22
N ASP A 34 -12.30 12.91 -15.23
CA ASP A 34 -13.33 13.16 -14.20
C ASP A 34 -12.90 12.67 -12.81
N ARG A 35 -12.01 11.68 -12.77
CA ARG A 35 -11.50 11.07 -11.53
C ARG A 35 -10.14 11.62 -11.15
N PHE A 36 -9.28 11.84 -12.13
CA PHE A 36 -7.91 12.32 -11.96
C PHE A 36 -7.76 13.68 -12.67
N PRO A 37 -7.84 14.80 -11.92
CA PRO A 37 -7.70 16.13 -12.50
C PRO A 37 -6.39 16.28 -13.26
N LEU A 38 -6.49 16.76 -14.50
CA LEU A 38 -5.36 16.97 -15.38
C LEU A 38 -5.00 18.46 -15.42
N ASP A 39 -3.71 18.74 -15.53
CA ASP A 39 -3.17 20.06 -15.81
C ASP A 39 -3.40 20.45 -17.30
N PRO A 40 -3.04 21.69 -17.72
CA PRO A 40 -3.19 22.13 -19.11
C PRO A 40 -2.42 21.31 -20.16
N HIS A 41 -1.47 20.46 -19.73
CA HIS A 41 -0.70 19.57 -20.58
C HIS A 41 -1.29 18.15 -20.64
N GLY A 42 -2.42 17.91 -19.97
CA GLY A 42 -3.06 16.60 -19.91
C GLY A 42 -2.38 15.65 -18.91
N ILE A 43 -1.55 16.16 -18.02
CA ILE A 43 -0.83 15.38 -17.01
C ILE A 43 -1.62 15.44 -15.71
N TRP A 44 -1.82 14.29 -15.08
CA TRP A 44 -2.43 14.24 -13.75
C TRP A 44 -1.61 15.05 -12.74
N GLU A 45 -2.27 15.94 -12.00
CA GLU A 45 -1.61 16.92 -11.12
C GLU A 45 -0.64 16.31 -10.10
N GLN A 46 -0.85 15.04 -9.69
CA GLN A 46 0.02 14.36 -8.72
C GLN A 46 1.22 13.64 -9.35
N MET A 47 1.27 13.49 -10.68
CA MET A 47 2.32 12.76 -11.37
C MET A 47 3.74 13.28 -11.06
N PRO A 48 4.00 14.61 -10.99
CA PRO A 48 5.33 15.11 -10.62
C PRO A 48 5.78 14.65 -9.22
N ALA A 49 4.86 14.62 -8.25
CA ALA A 49 5.16 14.16 -6.89
C ALA A 49 5.44 12.65 -6.85
N TRP A 50 4.74 11.86 -7.67
CA TRP A 50 4.97 10.43 -7.82
C TRP A 50 6.32 10.14 -8.45
N ARG A 51 6.66 10.80 -9.57
CA ARG A 51 7.98 10.67 -10.22
C ARG A 51 9.12 11.06 -9.27
N SER A 52 8.98 12.15 -8.53
CA SER A 52 9.95 12.57 -7.51
C SER A 52 10.10 11.55 -6.36
N SER A 53 9.00 10.96 -5.91
CA SER A 53 9.03 9.93 -4.86
C SER A 53 9.67 8.63 -5.34
N ALA A 54 9.37 8.22 -6.57
CA ALA A 54 10.01 7.07 -7.21
C ALA A 54 11.52 7.25 -7.38
N ALA A 55 11.98 8.43 -7.82
CA ALA A 55 13.41 8.73 -7.95
C ALA A 55 14.15 8.69 -6.60
N ARG A 56 13.53 9.21 -5.53
CA ARG A 56 14.06 9.11 -4.16
C ARG A 56 14.13 7.67 -3.68
N PHE A 57 13.06 6.91 -3.91
CA PHE A 57 13.01 5.48 -3.59
C PHE A 57 14.12 4.70 -4.31
N LEU A 58 14.31 4.90 -5.61
CA LEU A 58 15.33 4.17 -6.38
C LEU A 58 16.75 4.51 -5.92
N THR A 59 17.01 5.78 -5.58
CA THR A 59 18.28 6.20 -4.98
C THR A 59 18.53 5.48 -3.65
N ASP A 60 17.56 5.53 -2.73
CA ASP A 60 17.65 4.92 -1.41
C ASP A 60 17.73 3.38 -1.48
N TYR A 61 16.99 2.75 -2.40
CA TYR A 61 17.08 1.31 -2.67
C TYR A 61 18.48 0.93 -3.18
N GLY A 62 19.05 1.71 -4.10
CA GLY A 62 20.42 1.50 -4.58
C GLY A 62 21.47 1.61 -3.48
N GLU A 63 21.31 2.56 -2.56
CA GLU A 63 22.17 2.70 -1.38
C GLU A 63 22.04 1.52 -0.43
N ASP A 64 20.82 1.07 -0.14
CA ASP A 64 20.58 -0.12 0.67
C ASP A 64 21.21 -1.38 0.05
N ARG A 65 21.13 -1.51 -1.28
CA ARG A 65 21.76 -2.64 -1.98
C ARG A 65 23.29 -2.62 -1.92
N ARG A 66 23.91 -1.45 -1.98
CA ARG A 66 25.38 -1.29 -1.88
C ARG A 66 25.89 -1.49 -0.46
N ASN A 67 25.16 -0.97 0.53
CA ASN A 67 25.60 -0.91 1.91
C ASN A 67 25.03 -2.03 2.79
N ALA A 68 24.11 -2.83 2.27
CA ALA A 68 23.42 -3.92 2.97
C ALA A 68 22.74 -3.47 4.28
N THR A 69 22.09 -2.30 4.28
CA THR A 69 21.43 -1.73 5.47
C THR A 69 20.18 -2.48 5.93
N GLY A 70 19.55 -3.28 5.04
CA GLY A 70 18.38 -4.09 5.37
C GLY A 70 17.07 -3.29 5.44
N HIS A 71 17.04 -2.09 4.85
CA HIS A 71 15.85 -1.23 4.80
C HIS A 71 14.78 -1.79 3.86
N TYR A 72 15.17 -2.50 2.80
CA TYR A 72 14.26 -3.11 1.82
C TYR A 72 14.45 -4.62 1.81
N MET A 73 13.43 -5.35 2.26
CA MET A 73 13.51 -6.80 2.45
C MET A 73 12.51 -7.54 1.58
N ARG A 74 12.96 -8.61 0.91
CA ARG A 74 12.09 -9.51 0.17
C ARG A 74 11.20 -10.29 1.14
N ALA A 75 9.92 -9.92 1.21
CA ALA A 75 8.90 -10.65 1.95
C ALA A 75 7.51 -10.30 1.41
N SER A 76 6.49 -11.04 1.83
CA SER A 76 5.12 -10.85 1.35
C SER A 76 4.10 -11.24 2.40
N LEU A 77 2.98 -10.53 2.45
CA LEU A 77 1.83 -10.99 3.21
C LEU A 77 1.33 -12.35 2.67
N PRO A 78 0.81 -13.23 3.53
CA PRO A 78 0.54 -13.04 4.95
C PRO A 78 1.63 -13.65 5.86
N ARG A 79 2.91 -13.65 5.46
CA ARG A 79 4.01 -14.17 6.29
C ARG A 79 5.23 -13.25 6.20
N LEU A 80 5.45 -12.49 7.27
CA LEU A 80 6.54 -11.54 7.40
C LEU A 80 7.64 -12.11 8.30
N PRO A 81 8.92 -11.91 7.94
CA PRO A 81 10.08 -12.47 8.66
C PRO A 81 10.46 -11.64 9.89
N PHE A 82 9.46 -11.16 10.65
CA PHE A 82 9.66 -10.34 11.84
C PHE A 82 9.12 -11.04 13.08
N ALA A 83 9.73 -10.76 14.22
CA ALA A 83 9.22 -11.21 15.51
C ALA A 83 7.92 -10.47 15.87
N ASP A 84 7.19 -11.02 16.82
CA ASP A 84 5.99 -10.39 17.36
C ASP A 84 6.33 -9.04 17.99
N GLY A 85 5.51 -8.01 17.77
CA GLY A 85 5.68 -6.68 18.35
C GLY A 85 6.95 -5.94 17.91
N THR A 86 7.55 -6.31 16.77
CA THR A 86 8.77 -5.67 16.25
C THR A 86 8.57 -4.16 16.00
N PHE A 87 7.39 -3.75 15.56
CA PHE A 87 7.10 -2.38 15.14
C PHE A 87 6.02 -1.73 16.00
N SER A 88 6.15 -0.41 16.19
CA SER A 88 5.05 0.38 16.75
C SER A 88 3.95 0.65 15.72
N LEU A 89 4.30 0.70 14.43
CA LEU A 89 3.42 1.05 13.32
C LEU A 89 3.72 0.23 12.07
N ALA A 90 2.69 -0.34 11.46
CA ALA A 90 2.72 -0.89 10.11
C ALA A 90 1.77 -0.12 9.18
N LEU A 91 2.24 0.21 7.99
CA LEU A 91 1.47 0.89 6.95
C LEU A 91 1.32 -0.04 5.75
N SER A 92 0.10 -0.21 5.24
CA SER A 92 -0.17 -0.92 3.99
C SER A 92 -0.98 -0.02 3.06
N GLY A 93 -0.28 0.50 2.04
CA GLY A 93 -0.83 1.40 1.02
C GLY A 93 -1.13 0.66 -0.29
N PHE A 94 -2.30 0.87 -0.88
CA PHE A 94 -2.66 0.46 -2.25
C PHE A 94 -2.41 -1.04 -2.57
N LEU A 95 -2.67 -1.93 -1.60
CA LEU A 95 -2.46 -3.37 -1.73
C LEU A 95 -3.71 -4.18 -1.40
N LEU A 96 -4.11 -4.21 -0.13
CA LEU A 96 -5.06 -5.20 0.35
C LEU A 96 -6.46 -5.04 -0.24
N PHE A 97 -6.96 -3.80 -0.38
CA PHE A 97 -8.32 -3.56 -0.88
C PHE A 97 -8.36 -3.11 -2.34
N THR A 98 -7.22 -2.77 -2.92
CA THR A 98 -7.10 -2.17 -4.26
C THR A 98 -7.36 -3.18 -5.39
N TYR A 99 -7.03 -4.46 -5.18
CA TYR A 99 -7.09 -5.50 -6.22
C TYR A 99 -8.15 -6.57 -5.89
N PRO A 100 -9.43 -6.34 -6.24
CA PRO A 100 -10.55 -7.15 -5.78
C PRO A 100 -10.50 -8.59 -6.28
N ASP A 101 -9.80 -8.85 -7.40
CA ASP A 101 -9.67 -10.18 -8.00
C ASP A 101 -8.39 -10.93 -7.58
N ARG A 102 -7.56 -10.34 -6.72
CA ARG A 102 -6.27 -10.93 -6.31
C ARG A 102 -6.29 -11.62 -4.96
N PHE A 103 -7.14 -11.16 -4.05
CA PHE A 103 -7.13 -11.59 -2.65
C PHE A 103 -8.55 -11.95 -2.21
N ASP A 104 -8.70 -13.15 -1.66
CA ASP A 104 -9.95 -13.56 -1.02
C ASP A 104 -10.00 -13.11 0.46
N GLU A 105 -11.18 -13.18 1.06
CA GLU A 105 -11.42 -12.74 2.44
C GLU A 105 -10.52 -13.46 3.47
N GLU A 106 -10.12 -14.70 3.18
CA GLU A 106 -9.24 -15.46 4.04
C GLU A 106 -7.79 -14.96 3.96
N PHE A 107 -7.31 -14.58 2.77
CA PHE A 107 -6.07 -13.87 2.61
C PHE A 107 -6.08 -12.55 3.38
N HIS A 108 -7.16 -11.75 3.27
CA HIS A 108 -7.28 -10.50 4.02
C HIS A 108 -7.17 -10.74 5.52
N LEU A 109 -7.91 -11.73 6.06
CA LEU A 109 -7.83 -12.03 7.49
C LEU A 109 -6.41 -12.40 7.91
N ARG A 110 -5.76 -13.32 7.19
CA ARG A 110 -4.39 -13.75 7.49
C ARG A 110 -3.39 -12.60 7.39
N ALA A 111 -3.56 -11.73 6.40
CA ALA A 111 -2.69 -10.56 6.20
C ALA A 111 -2.85 -9.54 7.34
N LEU A 112 -4.08 -9.25 7.76
CA LEU A 112 -4.35 -8.34 8.88
C LEU A 112 -3.85 -8.92 10.20
N THR A 113 -4.08 -10.22 10.46
CA THR A 113 -3.54 -10.89 11.64
C THR A 113 -2.01 -10.86 11.65
N GLU A 114 -1.36 -11.01 10.50
CA GLU A 114 0.09 -10.94 10.39
C GLU A 114 0.62 -9.52 10.65
N LEU A 115 -0.03 -8.49 10.11
CA LEU A 115 0.33 -7.10 10.39
C LEU A 115 0.18 -6.76 11.88
N LEU A 116 -0.92 -7.21 12.51
CA LEU A 116 -1.18 -7.05 13.94
C LEU A 116 -0.26 -7.91 14.84
N ARG A 117 0.37 -8.96 14.28
CA ARG A 117 1.39 -9.74 14.98
C ARG A 117 2.69 -8.95 15.08
N VAL A 118 3.11 -8.33 13.97
CA VAL A 118 4.40 -7.63 13.91
C VAL A 118 4.33 -6.18 14.39
N ALA A 119 3.13 -5.58 14.45
CA ALA A 119 2.95 -4.18 14.83
C ALA A 119 1.78 -3.92 15.78
N THR A 120 1.92 -2.93 16.66
CA THR A 120 0.87 -2.51 17.62
C THR A 120 -0.20 -1.61 17.01
N ASP A 121 0.15 -0.79 16.02
CA ASP A 121 -0.76 0.07 15.25
C ASP A 121 -0.64 -0.30 13.77
N VAL A 122 -1.75 -0.65 13.11
CA VAL A 122 -1.76 -1.01 11.68
C VAL A 122 -2.68 -0.04 10.95
N ARG A 123 -2.20 0.57 9.86
CA ARG A 123 -3.00 1.48 9.03
C ARG A 123 -3.05 1.00 7.60
N LEU A 124 -4.26 0.91 7.08
CA LEU A 124 -4.55 0.38 5.75
C LEU A 124 -5.27 1.43 4.93
N HIS A 125 -4.74 1.68 3.73
CA HIS A 125 -5.27 2.71 2.86
C HIS A 125 -5.01 2.35 1.39
N PRO A 126 -5.91 2.69 0.45
CA PRO A 126 -7.31 3.06 0.68
C PRO A 126 -8.16 1.84 1.07
N LEU A 127 -9.45 2.06 1.33
CA LEU A 127 -10.43 1.00 1.59
C LEU A 127 -11.34 0.73 0.38
N ASN A 128 -10.88 1.11 -0.80
CA ASN A 128 -11.57 0.94 -2.07
C ASN A 128 -10.68 0.14 -3.06
N ASP A 129 -11.32 -0.35 -4.12
CA ASP A 129 -10.62 -0.99 -5.22
C ASP A 129 -10.07 0.01 -6.24
N SER A 130 -9.35 -0.50 -7.25
CA SER A 130 -8.82 0.32 -8.34
C SER A 130 -9.88 1.07 -9.16
N SER A 131 -11.17 0.73 -9.08
CA SER A 131 -12.28 1.51 -9.67
C SER A 131 -12.80 2.63 -8.76
N GLY A 132 -12.34 2.65 -7.50
CA GLY A 132 -12.82 3.54 -6.44
C GLY A 132 -14.05 2.99 -5.72
N SER A 133 -14.40 1.72 -5.90
CA SER A 133 -15.54 1.09 -5.21
C SER A 133 -15.11 0.62 -3.83
N PRO A 134 -15.86 0.92 -2.75
CA PRO A 134 -15.51 0.48 -1.40
C PRO A 134 -15.43 -1.03 -1.26
N TYR A 135 -14.54 -1.51 -0.39
CA TYR A 135 -14.42 -2.94 -0.07
C TYR A 135 -15.68 -3.45 0.66
N ARG A 136 -16.52 -4.19 -0.05
CA ARG A 136 -17.85 -4.65 0.40
C ARG A 136 -17.85 -5.53 1.66
N HIS A 137 -16.74 -6.19 1.97
CA HIS A 137 -16.68 -7.19 3.05
C HIS A 137 -15.95 -6.68 4.30
N LEU A 138 -15.75 -5.36 4.40
CA LEU A 138 -15.01 -4.74 5.50
C LEU A 138 -15.63 -5.06 6.86
N ASP A 139 -16.96 -4.93 6.99
CA ASP A 139 -17.64 -5.19 8.26
C ASP A 139 -17.52 -6.66 8.70
N GLY A 140 -17.62 -7.60 7.76
CA GLY A 140 -17.42 -9.02 8.02
C GLY A 140 -16.01 -9.33 8.48
N LEU A 141 -15.01 -8.70 7.84
CA LEU A 141 -13.60 -8.82 8.22
C LEU A 141 -13.35 -8.30 9.65
N LEU A 142 -13.89 -7.12 9.98
CA LEU A 142 -13.80 -6.56 11.32
C LEU A 142 -14.52 -7.43 12.36
N ALA A 143 -15.69 -7.97 12.04
CA ALA A 143 -16.41 -8.88 12.92
C ALA A 143 -15.61 -10.15 13.25
N ARG A 144 -14.85 -10.69 12.28
CA ARG A 144 -13.96 -11.85 12.50
C ARG A 144 -12.72 -11.52 13.35
N LEU A 145 -12.26 -10.27 13.34
CA LEU A 145 -11.10 -9.82 14.12
C LEU A 145 -11.46 -9.46 15.57
N ARG A 146 -12.67 -8.98 15.84
CA ARG A 146 -13.12 -8.56 17.18
C ARG A 146 -12.91 -9.61 18.29
N PRO A 147 -13.23 -10.91 18.11
CA PRO A 147 -13.00 -11.93 19.14
C PRO A 147 -11.52 -12.12 19.51
N GLN A 148 -10.59 -11.61 18.70
CA GLN A 148 -9.14 -11.65 18.94
C GLN A 148 -8.64 -10.38 19.67
N GLY A 149 -9.54 -9.57 20.26
CA GLY A 149 -9.20 -8.33 20.96
C GLY A 149 -8.82 -7.17 20.03
N VAL A 150 -9.13 -7.28 18.74
CA VAL A 150 -8.79 -6.26 17.75
C VAL A 150 -9.88 -5.22 17.66
N THR A 151 -9.48 -3.95 17.74
CA THR A 151 -10.35 -2.78 17.50
C THR A 151 -10.05 -2.21 16.12
N GLY A 152 -11.10 -1.90 15.36
CA GLY A 152 -10.99 -1.23 14.06
C GLY A 152 -11.66 0.15 14.09
N GLU A 153 -10.94 1.16 13.63
CA GLU A 153 -11.37 2.55 13.56
C GLU A 153 -11.24 3.05 12.12
N LEU A 154 -12.30 3.67 11.60
CA LEU A 154 -12.28 4.33 10.29
C LEU A 154 -11.92 5.80 10.47
N LEU A 155 -10.79 6.20 9.89
CA LEU A 155 -10.27 7.55 9.97
C LEU A 155 -10.53 8.28 8.64
N PRO A 156 -11.31 9.37 8.65
CA PRO A 156 -11.46 10.23 7.48
C PRO A 156 -10.13 10.87 7.10
N VAL A 157 -9.82 10.86 5.80
CA VAL A 157 -8.62 11.47 5.22
C VAL A 157 -8.97 12.20 3.93
N ALA A 158 -8.16 13.19 3.55
CA ALA A 158 -8.26 13.81 2.25
C ALA A 158 -7.35 13.08 1.27
N GLY A 159 -7.93 12.21 0.43
CA GLY A 159 -7.22 11.50 -0.62
C GLY A 159 -6.56 12.48 -1.60
N ARG A 160 -5.22 12.44 -1.68
CA ARG A 160 -4.45 13.31 -2.58
C ARG A 160 -4.46 12.81 -4.02
N SER A 161 -4.49 11.49 -4.18
CA SER A 161 -4.41 10.84 -5.48
C SER A 161 -5.80 10.70 -6.13
N ASP A 162 -6.73 10.10 -5.38
CA ASP A 162 -8.13 9.99 -5.73
C ASP A 162 -8.95 10.55 -4.56
N ARG A 163 -9.96 11.37 -4.87
CA ARG A 163 -10.87 11.93 -3.85
C ARG A 163 -11.69 10.85 -3.15
N ARG A 164 -11.84 9.67 -3.78
CA ARG A 164 -12.51 8.50 -3.21
C ARG A 164 -11.64 7.73 -2.22
N ASP A 165 -10.34 8.05 -2.14
CA ASP A 165 -9.42 7.50 -1.13
C ASP A 165 -9.58 8.30 0.18
N ASP A 166 -10.79 8.28 0.74
CA ASP A 166 -11.21 9.18 1.83
C ASP A 166 -11.23 8.53 3.21
N LEU A 167 -10.91 7.24 3.28
CA LEU A 167 -10.85 6.48 4.52
C LEU A 167 -9.53 5.72 4.67
N THR A 168 -9.02 5.70 5.90
CA THR A 168 -7.97 4.81 6.36
C THR A 168 -8.52 3.93 7.47
N LEU A 169 -8.32 2.61 7.37
CA LEU A 169 -8.63 1.71 8.48
C LEU A 169 -7.43 1.68 9.42
N ARG A 170 -7.66 1.98 10.69
CA ARG A 170 -6.70 1.77 11.77
C ARG A 170 -7.11 0.54 12.57
N LEU A 171 -6.19 -0.38 12.77
CA LEU A 171 -6.37 -1.56 13.62
C LEU A 171 -5.38 -1.52 14.78
N THR A 172 -5.87 -1.84 15.98
CA THR A 172 -5.05 -2.03 17.18
C THR A 172 -5.48 -3.29 17.90
N ARG A 173 -4.57 -3.93 18.63
CA ARG A 173 -4.88 -5.06 19.52
C ARG A 173 -4.84 -4.58 20.97
N SER A 174 -5.90 -4.89 21.71
CA SER A 174 -6.06 -4.56 23.14
C SER A 174 -5.32 -5.55 24.03
#